data_AF-A0A9D8AZX2-F1
#
_entry.id   AF-A0A9D8AZX2-F1
#
_cell.length_a   1.000
_cell.length_b   1.000
_cell.length_c   1.000
_cell.angle_alpha   90.00
_cell.angle_beta   90.00
_cell.angle_gamma   90.00
#
_symmetry.space_group_name_H-M   'P 1'
#
loop_
_entity.id
_entity.type
_entity.pdbx_description
1 polymer ?
#
loop_
_entity_poly.entity_id
_entity_poly.type
_entity_poly.pdbx_seq_one_letter_code
_entity_poly.pdbx_strand_id
1 'polypeptide(L)'
;MAKKTIVPKKTPMPEQPAEERIHNYNEVPYGYTEEQAIAEAKRCIECAKPLCMAGCPVNINIPGFLKLIADGDFRGAVNLVKETNALPAITGRVCPQETQCEGVCTLCKKFEPVGVGRLERFVADWEAAQGALPVPPLPPPTGKKVAVVGSGPAGLTVAADLARLGHHVTIFEALHEAGGVLVYGIPEFRLPKAIVKREVEYVCSLGVKLVKDFVVGNAATVDELLEEFDAIFLGSGAGLPWFLGIPGENLGGVYSANEYLTRSNLMKAYRFPEYDTPIARGQRVITIGGGNVAMDAARTALRLGAKESIIVYRRSRDEMPARAEEIHHAEQEGIIFNLLTTPVALHGANGRVTEMECLKNELGEPDASGRRRPVAIKDSNFCIPTDIVVVAVGQSPSPLIPKTTPDLKVAKGGVVTVEEQTMKTSKKGVFAGGDVATGGATVILAMGQAKIASKAIDEYLKTGAW
;
A
#
# COMPACT_ATOMS: atom_id res chain seq x y z
N MET A 1 -34.63 13.14 19.71
CA MET A 1 -33.29 12.53 19.78
C MET A 1 -32.49 13.28 20.83
N ALA A 2 -32.03 12.61 21.89
CA ALA A 2 -31.16 13.25 22.88
C ALA A 2 -29.90 13.79 22.18
N LYS A 3 -29.45 15.00 22.52
CA LYS A 3 -28.18 15.55 22.01
C LYS A 3 -27.05 14.62 22.44
N LYS A 4 -26.46 13.89 21.49
CA LYS A 4 -25.29 13.05 21.74
C LYS A 4 -24.12 13.96 22.15
N THR A 5 -23.57 13.75 23.35
CA THR A 5 -22.35 14.45 23.77
C THR A 5 -21.18 13.87 22.99
N ILE A 6 -20.54 14.68 22.15
CA ILE A 6 -19.44 14.26 21.28
C ILE A 6 -18.11 14.52 21.99
N VAL A 7 -17.28 13.50 22.12
CA VAL A 7 -15.89 13.64 22.58
C VAL A 7 -15.05 14.31 21.48
N PRO A 8 -14.41 15.46 21.72
CA PRO A 8 -13.74 16.25 20.68
C PRO A 8 -12.57 15.55 19.97
N LYS A 9 -11.83 14.70 20.68
CA LYS A 9 -10.66 14.00 20.17
C LYS A 9 -10.97 12.52 19.95
N LYS A 10 -10.26 11.89 19.02
CA LYS A 10 -10.25 10.44 18.87
C LYS A 10 -9.77 9.80 20.16
N THR A 11 -10.34 8.65 20.48
CA THR A 11 -9.77 7.75 21.48
C THR A 11 -8.32 7.47 21.09
N PRO A 12 -7.35 7.69 21.99
CA PRO A 12 -5.95 7.43 21.68
C PRO A 12 -5.73 5.94 21.47
N MET A 13 -4.94 5.58 20.45
CA MET A 13 -4.48 4.21 20.24
C MET A 13 -3.18 4.02 21.03
N PRO A 14 -3.05 2.97 21.84
CA PRO A 14 -1.79 2.68 22.52
C PRO A 14 -0.71 2.25 21.49
N GLU A 15 0.52 2.69 21.71
CA GLU A 15 1.66 2.45 20.83
C GLU A 15 2.89 2.03 21.64
N GLN A 16 3.83 1.34 20.99
CA GLN A 16 5.15 1.07 21.56
C GLN A 16 5.91 2.39 21.81
N PRO A 17 6.69 2.50 22.93
CA PRO A 17 7.62 3.60 23.15
C PRO A 17 8.64 3.72 22.00
N ALA A 18 9.02 4.95 21.65
CA ALA A 18 9.87 5.21 20.49
C ALA A 18 11.28 4.59 20.67
N GLU A 19 11.85 4.73 21.85
CA GLU A 19 13.15 4.20 22.26
C GLU A 19 13.21 2.67 22.24
N GLU A 20 12.08 1.97 22.42
CA GLU A 20 12.01 0.51 22.34
C GLU A 20 11.76 0.03 20.91
N ARG A 21 10.84 0.69 20.19
CA ARG A 21 10.36 0.25 18.88
C ARG A 21 11.37 0.42 17.75
N ILE A 22 12.40 1.26 17.93
CA ILE A 22 13.52 1.37 16.99
C ILE A 22 14.45 0.15 17.03
N HIS A 23 14.31 -0.75 18.01
CA HIS A 23 15.16 -1.94 18.14
C HIS A 23 14.45 -3.24 17.74
N ASN A 24 13.21 -3.17 17.24
CA ASN A 24 12.43 -4.34 16.85
C ASN A 24 11.55 -4.06 15.63
N TYR A 25 10.96 -5.13 15.09
CA TYR A 25 10.08 -5.10 13.92
C TYR A 25 8.60 -5.36 14.28
N ASN A 26 8.25 -5.34 15.56
CA ASN A 26 6.87 -5.52 16.00
C ASN A 26 6.02 -4.31 15.60
N GLU A 27 4.72 -4.54 15.40
CA GLU A 27 3.76 -3.51 15.02
C GLU A 27 3.74 -2.34 16.02
N VAL A 28 3.93 -1.11 15.54
CA VAL A 28 4.05 0.06 16.42
C VAL A 28 2.75 0.34 17.19
N PRO A 29 1.57 0.45 16.56
CA PRO A 29 0.33 0.61 17.30
C PRO A 29 -0.22 -0.76 17.73
N TYR A 30 -0.58 -0.90 19.01
CA TYR A 30 -1.11 -2.16 19.55
C TYR A 30 -2.55 -2.45 19.12
N GLY A 31 -3.29 -1.44 18.66
CA GLY A 31 -4.72 -1.56 18.34
C GLY A 31 -5.61 -1.15 19.52
N TYR A 32 -6.93 -1.24 19.34
CA TYR A 32 -7.89 -0.93 20.40
C TYR A 32 -8.26 -2.16 21.22
N THR A 33 -8.53 -1.93 22.50
CA THR A 33 -9.36 -2.80 23.33
C THR A 33 -10.84 -2.69 22.94
N GLU A 34 -11.68 -3.63 23.38
CA GLU A 34 -13.12 -3.59 23.10
C GLU A 34 -13.76 -2.31 23.66
N GLU A 35 -13.38 -1.88 24.86
CA GLU A 35 -13.89 -0.67 25.50
C GLU A 35 -13.51 0.59 24.71
N GLN A 36 -12.26 0.67 24.24
CA GLN A 36 -11.78 1.79 23.43
C GLN A 36 -12.48 1.83 22.07
N ALA A 37 -12.70 0.66 21.44
CA ALA A 37 -13.39 0.55 20.17
C ALA A 37 -14.85 0.99 20.29
N ILE A 38 -15.57 0.53 21.32
CA ILE A 38 -16.94 0.96 21.61
C ILE A 38 -16.99 2.48 21.87
N ALA A 39 -16.06 3.01 22.65
CA ALA A 39 -15.99 4.44 22.96
C ALA A 39 -15.77 5.29 21.69
N GLU A 40 -14.84 4.88 20.82
CA GLU A 40 -14.58 5.57 19.55
C GLU A 40 -15.76 5.46 18.58
N ALA A 41 -16.36 4.27 18.46
CA ALA A 41 -17.53 4.03 17.60
C ALA A 41 -18.72 4.91 18.02
N LYS A 42 -18.91 5.12 19.32
CA LYS A 42 -19.94 6.02 19.87
C LYS A 42 -19.73 7.50 19.48
N ARG A 43 -18.56 7.92 18.99
CA ARG A 43 -18.38 9.28 18.45
C ARG A 43 -19.10 9.49 17.11
N CYS A 44 -19.40 8.43 16.36
CA CYS A 44 -20.16 8.50 15.12
C CYS A 44 -21.54 9.15 15.36
N ILE A 45 -21.94 10.08 14.49
CA ILE A 45 -23.23 10.80 14.61
C ILE A 45 -24.31 10.27 13.66
N GLU A 46 -24.06 9.12 13.01
CA GLU A 46 -25.03 8.45 12.12
C GLU A 46 -25.61 9.41 11.07
N CYS A 47 -24.72 10.10 10.34
CA CYS A 47 -25.10 11.10 9.34
C CYS A 47 -26.14 10.54 8.35
N ALA A 48 -27.23 11.27 8.14
CA ALA A 48 -28.24 10.91 7.14
C ALA A 48 -27.65 10.80 5.72
N LYS A 49 -26.66 11.64 5.39
CA LYS A 49 -25.83 11.52 4.19
C LYS A 49 -24.39 11.17 4.58
N PRO A 50 -24.01 9.88 4.59
CA PRO A 50 -22.71 9.46 5.08
C PRO A 50 -21.62 9.68 4.04
N LEU A 51 -21.04 10.90 4.04
CA LEU A 51 -19.93 11.25 3.14
C LEU A 51 -18.73 10.31 3.28
N CYS A 52 -18.52 9.73 4.46
CA CYS A 52 -17.46 8.77 4.71
C CYS A 52 -17.53 7.53 3.80
N MET A 53 -18.73 7.08 3.41
CA MET A 53 -18.90 5.96 2.47
C MET A 53 -18.41 6.35 1.07
N ALA A 54 -18.84 7.51 0.58
CA ALA A 54 -18.40 8.04 -0.71
C ALA A 54 -16.89 8.38 -0.75
N GLY A 55 -16.32 8.75 0.41
CA GLY A 55 -14.87 8.96 0.56
C GLY A 55 -14.06 7.67 0.68
N CYS A 56 -14.69 6.51 0.78
CA CYS A 56 -14.03 5.21 0.78
C CYS A 56 -14.02 4.63 -0.65
N PRO A 57 -12.86 4.37 -1.27
CA PRO A 57 -12.80 3.86 -2.65
C PRO A 57 -13.51 2.51 -2.89
N VAL A 58 -13.72 1.71 -1.84
CA VAL A 58 -14.48 0.44 -1.92
C VAL A 58 -15.89 0.55 -1.29
N ASN A 59 -16.31 1.76 -0.92
CA ASN A 59 -17.66 2.09 -0.45
C ASN A 59 -18.14 1.22 0.73
N ILE A 60 -17.30 1.07 1.77
CA ILE A 60 -17.66 0.37 3.02
C ILE A 60 -18.87 1.04 3.66
N ASN A 61 -19.81 0.25 4.20
CA ASN A 61 -20.92 0.75 5.02
C ASN A 61 -20.44 1.19 6.42
N ILE A 62 -19.74 2.32 6.44
CA ILE A 62 -19.07 2.85 7.62
C ILE A 62 -20.06 3.11 8.78
N PRO A 63 -21.17 3.86 8.61
CA PRO A 63 -22.10 4.09 9.71
C PRO A 63 -22.67 2.77 10.26
N GLY A 64 -22.95 1.81 9.39
CA GLY A 64 -23.50 0.51 9.77
C GLY A 64 -22.55 -0.29 10.66
N PHE A 65 -21.30 -0.51 10.24
CA PHE A 65 -20.38 -1.33 11.03
C PHE A 65 -19.99 -0.61 12.33
N LEU A 66 -19.87 0.73 12.32
CA LEU A 66 -19.61 1.52 13.52
C LEU A 66 -20.75 1.40 14.53
N LYS A 67 -22.01 1.37 14.07
CA LYS A 67 -23.15 1.15 14.94
C LYS A 67 -23.09 -0.24 15.59
N LEU A 68 -22.78 -1.28 14.81
CA LEU A 68 -22.63 -2.64 15.33
C LEU A 68 -21.50 -2.74 16.38
N ILE A 69 -20.37 -2.06 16.18
CA ILE A 69 -19.32 -1.95 17.21
C ILE A 69 -19.86 -1.25 18.46
N ALA A 70 -20.57 -0.13 18.31
CA ALA A 70 -21.11 0.63 19.45
C ALA A 70 -22.13 -0.18 20.28
N ASP A 71 -22.83 -1.12 19.63
CA ASP A 71 -23.79 -2.05 20.22
C ASP A 71 -23.13 -3.35 20.75
N GLY A 72 -21.82 -3.55 20.52
CA GLY A 72 -21.06 -4.72 20.95
C GLY A 72 -21.12 -5.93 20.01
N ASP A 73 -21.75 -5.80 18.84
CA ASP A 73 -21.82 -6.85 17.82
C ASP A 73 -20.61 -6.79 16.86
N PHE A 74 -19.46 -7.23 17.35
CA PHE A 74 -18.22 -7.22 16.56
C PHE A 74 -18.24 -8.19 15.38
N ARG A 75 -18.95 -9.33 15.52
CA ARG A 75 -19.11 -10.30 14.43
C ARG A 75 -19.94 -9.71 13.29
N GLY A 76 -21.08 -9.11 13.59
CA GLY A 76 -21.90 -8.39 12.61
C GLY A 76 -21.10 -7.27 11.95
N ALA A 77 -20.31 -6.52 12.72
CA ALA A 77 -19.49 -5.43 12.20
C ALA A 77 -18.47 -5.92 11.15
N VAL A 78 -17.67 -6.97 11.47
CA VAL A 78 -16.68 -7.48 10.49
C VAL A 78 -17.35 -8.10 9.27
N ASN A 79 -18.49 -8.79 9.43
CA ASN A 79 -19.23 -9.35 8.31
C ASN A 79 -19.70 -8.26 7.35
N LEU A 80 -20.22 -7.16 7.89
CA LEU A 80 -20.68 -6.01 7.11
C LEU A 80 -19.53 -5.30 6.38
N VAL A 81 -18.35 -5.17 7.01
CA VAL A 81 -17.15 -4.66 6.32
C VAL A 81 -16.75 -5.58 5.17
N LYS A 82 -16.79 -6.90 5.41
CA LYS A 82 -16.38 -7.92 4.43
C LYS A 82 -17.29 -8.03 3.22
N GLU A 83 -18.49 -7.46 3.22
CA GLU A 83 -19.35 -7.37 2.04
C GLU A 83 -18.66 -6.62 0.90
N THR A 84 -17.94 -5.53 1.22
CA THR A 84 -17.26 -4.70 0.21
C THR A 84 -15.76 -4.67 0.36
N ASN A 85 -15.18 -5.10 1.47
CA ASN A 85 -13.73 -5.11 1.66
C ASN A 85 -13.22 -6.49 2.10
N ALA A 86 -12.50 -7.17 1.22
CA ALA A 86 -11.92 -8.48 1.53
C ALA A 86 -10.67 -8.43 2.41
N LEU A 87 -10.08 -7.25 2.63
CA LEU A 87 -8.78 -7.08 3.31
C LEU A 87 -8.84 -6.08 4.49
N PRO A 88 -9.83 -6.14 5.39
CA PRO A 88 -10.07 -5.09 6.39
C PRO A 88 -8.93 -4.92 7.39
N ALA A 89 -8.21 -6.00 7.74
CA ALA A 89 -7.06 -5.91 8.64
C ALA A 89 -5.90 -5.14 8.01
N ILE A 90 -5.81 -5.13 6.67
CA ILE A 90 -4.79 -4.39 5.92
C ILE A 90 -5.20 -2.93 5.75
N THR A 91 -6.39 -2.67 5.21
CA THR A 91 -6.87 -1.31 4.92
C THR A 91 -7.01 -0.47 6.19
N GLY A 92 -7.46 -1.06 7.30
CA GLY A 92 -7.53 -0.38 8.60
C GLY A 92 -6.17 0.13 9.09
N ARG A 93 -5.05 -0.50 8.65
CA ARG A 93 -3.68 -0.12 9.00
C ARG A 93 -3.05 0.87 8.03
N VAL A 94 -3.24 0.68 6.72
CA VAL A 94 -2.39 1.33 5.71
C VAL A 94 -3.10 2.37 4.85
N CYS A 95 -4.43 2.49 4.93
CA CYS A 95 -5.15 3.55 4.22
C CYS A 95 -4.71 4.94 4.74
N PRO A 96 -4.50 5.94 3.87
CA PRO A 96 -4.38 7.34 4.31
C PRO A 96 -5.77 7.90 4.60
N GLN A 97 -6.34 7.58 5.76
CA GLN A 97 -7.72 7.92 6.08
C GLN A 97 -7.97 9.44 6.06
N GLU A 98 -6.94 10.25 6.33
CA GLU A 98 -6.96 11.71 6.33
C GLU A 98 -7.30 12.32 4.97
N THR A 99 -7.05 11.60 3.86
CA THR A 99 -7.43 12.01 2.51
C THR A 99 -8.61 11.21 1.95
N GLN A 100 -9.27 10.41 2.80
CA GLN A 100 -10.35 9.49 2.41
C GLN A 100 -11.54 9.60 3.36
N CYS A 101 -11.99 8.47 3.92
CA CYS A 101 -13.21 8.36 4.73
C CYS A 101 -13.21 9.28 5.96
N GLU A 102 -12.06 9.47 6.61
CA GLU A 102 -11.92 10.36 7.77
C GLU A 102 -11.78 11.81 7.36
N GLY A 103 -11.09 12.10 6.25
CA GLY A 103 -10.98 13.46 5.67
C GLY A 103 -12.33 14.11 5.35
N VAL A 104 -13.34 13.30 5.00
CA VAL A 104 -14.71 13.77 4.68
C VAL A 104 -15.70 13.59 5.84
N CYS A 105 -15.24 13.16 7.02
CA CYS A 105 -16.10 12.98 8.17
C CYS A 105 -16.74 14.32 8.60
N THR A 106 -18.04 14.34 8.88
CA THR A 106 -18.74 15.57 9.28
C THR A 106 -18.21 16.16 10.60
N LEU A 107 -17.61 15.34 11.45
CA LEU A 107 -16.98 15.80 12.70
C LEU A 107 -15.81 16.76 12.46
N CYS A 108 -15.08 16.64 11.35
CA CYS A 108 -13.93 17.48 11.00
C CYS A 108 -14.23 18.98 11.01
N LYS A 109 -15.51 19.38 10.93
CA LYS A 109 -15.92 20.78 11.02
C LYS A 109 -15.65 21.42 12.40
N LYS A 110 -15.56 20.61 13.46
CA LYS A 110 -15.41 21.10 14.85
C LYS A 110 -14.50 20.23 15.72
N PHE A 111 -14.29 18.97 15.36
CA PHE A 111 -13.65 17.94 16.17
C PHE A 111 -12.76 17.07 15.28
N GLU A 112 -11.97 16.18 15.87
CA GLU A 112 -11.27 15.15 15.10
C GLU A 112 -12.28 14.18 14.48
N PRO A 113 -12.00 13.60 13.29
CA PRO A 113 -12.88 12.61 12.67
C PRO A 113 -13.05 11.38 13.57
N VAL A 114 -14.07 10.56 13.29
CA VAL A 114 -14.14 9.21 13.86
C VAL A 114 -12.94 8.41 13.34
N GLY A 115 -12.27 7.63 14.20
CA GLY A 115 -11.17 6.74 13.85
C GLY A 115 -11.66 5.50 13.10
N VAL A 116 -12.17 5.69 11.89
CA VAL A 116 -12.74 4.64 11.03
C VAL A 116 -11.71 3.55 10.75
N GLY A 117 -10.48 3.92 10.37
CA GLY A 117 -9.44 2.92 10.06
C GLY A 117 -9.05 2.08 11.28
N ARG A 118 -9.00 2.72 12.46
CA ARG A 118 -8.70 2.05 13.73
C ARG A 118 -9.80 1.06 14.13
N LEU A 119 -11.06 1.39 13.85
CA LEU A 119 -12.21 0.54 14.13
C LEU A 119 -12.36 -0.60 13.12
N GLU A 120 -12.05 -0.34 11.84
CA GLU A 120 -11.94 -1.37 10.80
C GLU A 120 -10.85 -2.39 11.16
N ARG A 121 -9.67 -1.90 11.56
CA ARG A 121 -8.59 -2.74 12.09
C ARG A 121 -9.07 -3.57 13.28
N PHE A 122 -9.70 -2.93 14.27
CA PHE A 122 -10.15 -3.60 15.50
C PHE A 122 -11.07 -4.78 15.20
N VAL A 123 -12.10 -4.61 14.37
CA VAL A 123 -13.04 -5.72 14.10
C VAL A 123 -12.39 -6.86 13.32
N ALA A 124 -11.43 -6.56 12.44
CA ALA A 124 -10.68 -7.57 11.72
C ALA A 124 -9.71 -8.34 12.63
N ASP A 125 -9.02 -7.63 13.54
CA ASP A 125 -8.12 -8.24 14.54
C ASP A 125 -8.93 -9.05 15.57
N TRP A 126 -10.10 -8.55 15.99
CA TRP A 126 -11.02 -9.27 16.89
C TRP A 126 -11.50 -10.57 16.26
N GLU A 127 -11.91 -10.54 14.97
CA GLU A 127 -12.28 -11.74 14.23
C GLU A 127 -11.10 -12.71 14.16
N ALA A 128 -9.89 -12.17 14.01
CA ALA A 128 -8.69 -12.98 13.96
C ALA A 128 -8.43 -13.79 15.22
N ALA A 129 -8.66 -13.17 16.38
CA ALA A 129 -8.54 -13.80 17.68
C ALA A 129 -9.58 -14.91 17.94
N GLN A 130 -10.70 -14.97 17.19
CA GLN A 130 -11.72 -16.02 17.35
C GLN A 130 -11.30 -17.38 16.75
N GLY A 131 -10.15 -17.47 16.09
CA GLY A 131 -9.60 -18.70 15.52
C GLY A 131 -10.21 -19.13 14.19
N ALA A 132 -11.54 -19.16 14.07
CA ALA A 132 -12.20 -19.56 12.82
C ALA A 132 -12.21 -18.43 11.78
N LEU A 133 -11.89 -18.77 10.53
CA LEU A 133 -12.11 -17.94 9.34
C LEU A 133 -13.44 -18.36 8.70
N PRO A 134 -14.57 -17.66 9.00
CA PRO A 134 -15.83 -18.03 8.39
C PRO A 134 -15.80 -17.77 6.88
N VAL A 135 -16.07 -18.81 6.11
CA VAL A 135 -16.26 -18.72 4.67
C VAL A 135 -17.75 -18.54 4.42
N PRO A 136 -18.18 -17.46 3.74
CA PRO A 136 -19.60 -17.31 3.39
C PRO A 136 -20.01 -18.41 2.40
N PRO A 137 -21.29 -18.85 2.40
CA PRO A 137 -21.80 -19.71 1.34
C PRO A 137 -21.52 -19.10 -0.04
N LEU A 138 -20.89 -19.86 -0.92
CA LEU A 138 -20.61 -19.43 -2.28
C LEU A 138 -21.77 -19.79 -3.21
N PRO A 139 -22.05 -18.97 -4.25
CA PRO A 139 -23.05 -19.33 -5.26
C PRO A 139 -22.59 -20.53 -6.11
N PRO A 140 -23.51 -21.16 -6.87
CA PRO A 140 -23.16 -22.21 -7.82
C PRO A 140 -22.11 -21.74 -8.85
N PRO A 141 -21.23 -22.64 -9.33
CA PRO A 141 -20.25 -22.29 -10.36
C PRO A 141 -20.90 -21.74 -11.63
N THR A 142 -20.37 -20.64 -12.16
CA THR A 142 -20.80 -20.05 -13.43
C THR A 142 -20.25 -20.79 -14.66
N GLY A 143 -19.25 -21.66 -14.45
CA GLY A 143 -18.49 -22.32 -15.51
C GLY A 143 -17.44 -21.42 -16.18
N LYS A 144 -17.31 -20.16 -15.78
CA LYS A 144 -16.36 -19.19 -16.33
C LYS A 144 -15.05 -19.18 -15.55
N LYS A 145 -13.94 -18.98 -16.26
CA LYS A 145 -12.58 -18.97 -15.73
C LYS A 145 -11.93 -17.61 -15.87
N VAL A 146 -11.32 -17.11 -14.81
CA VAL A 146 -10.61 -15.82 -14.78
C VAL A 146 -9.19 -15.98 -14.27
N ALA A 147 -8.21 -15.48 -15.02
CA ALA A 147 -6.83 -15.35 -14.58
C ALA A 147 -6.59 -13.97 -13.96
N VAL A 148 -5.95 -13.93 -12.80
CA VAL A 148 -5.56 -12.70 -12.10
C VAL A 148 -4.04 -12.66 -12.05
N VAL A 149 -3.43 -11.69 -12.73
CA VAL A 149 -1.97 -11.56 -12.80
C VAL A 149 -1.48 -10.59 -11.72
N GLY A 150 -0.85 -11.12 -10.69
CA GLY A 150 -0.36 -10.41 -9.51
C GLY A 150 -1.26 -10.61 -8.29
N SER A 151 -0.66 -10.94 -7.14
CA SER A 151 -1.34 -11.18 -5.88
C SER A 151 -1.33 -9.97 -4.93
N GLY A 152 -1.14 -8.76 -5.47
CA GLY A 152 -1.26 -7.52 -4.70
C GLY A 152 -2.71 -7.23 -4.28
N PRO A 153 -2.94 -6.09 -3.59
CA PRO A 153 -4.28 -5.71 -3.11
C PRO A 153 -5.36 -5.73 -4.20
N ALA A 154 -5.05 -5.24 -5.40
CA ALA A 154 -5.97 -5.26 -6.53
C ALA A 154 -6.33 -6.70 -6.95
N GLY A 155 -5.33 -7.56 -7.14
CA GLY A 155 -5.55 -8.94 -7.56
C GLY A 155 -6.31 -9.77 -6.51
N LEU A 156 -5.96 -9.64 -5.23
CA LEU A 156 -6.70 -10.29 -4.14
C LEU A 156 -8.15 -9.84 -4.07
N THR A 157 -8.41 -8.54 -4.31
CA THR A 157 -9.78 -8.00 -4.35
C THR A 157 -10.58 -8.54 -5.53
N VAL A 158 -10.00 -8.52 -6.74
CA VAL A 158 -10.67 -9.10 -7.93
C VAL A 158 -10.96 -10.57 -7.72
N ALA A 159 -10.00 -11.32 -7.20
CA ALA A 159 -10.16 -12.75 -6.99
C ALA A 159 -11.25 -13.08 -5.96
N ALA A 160 -11.28 -12.37 -4.83
CA ALA A 160 -12.30 -12.55 -3.81
C ALA A 160 -13.71 -12.23 -4.34
N ASP A 161 -13.85 -11.12 -5.07
CA ASP A 161 -15.13 -10.69 -5.59
C ASP A 161 -15.67 -11.65 -6.66
N LEU A 162 -14.82 -12.04 -7.63
CA LEU A 162 -15.24 -12.94 -8.69
C LEU A 162 -15.52 -14.35 -8.19
N ALA A 163 -14.78 -14.84 -7.19
CA ALA A 163 -15.09 -16.11 -6.53
C ALA A 163 -16.45 -16.07 -5.83
N ARG A 164 -16.78 -14.97 -5.15
CA ARG A 164 -18.11 -14.76 -4.53
C ARG A 164 -19.24 -14.59 -5.56
N LEU A 165 -18.92 -14.37 -6.83
CA LEU A 165 -19.87 -14.38 -7.94
C LEU A 165 -19.96 -15.74 -8.65
N GLY A 166 -19.20 -16.75 -8.19
CA GLY A 166 -19.25 -18.12 -8.69
C GLY A 166 -18.27 -18.43 -9.84
N HIS A 167 -17.38 -17.49 -10.18
CA HIS A 167 -16.36 -17.71 -11.21
C HIS A 167 -15.17 -18.49 -10.66
N HIS A 168 -14.56 -19.32 -11.51
CA HIS A 168 -13.31 -20.00 -11.19
C HIS A 168 -12.13 -19.05 -11.38
N VAL A 169 -11.43 -18.71 -10.29
CA VAL A 169 -10.31 -17.74 -10.34
C VAL A 169 -8.98 -18.43 -10.06
N THR A 170 -7.97 -18.12 -10.88
CA THR A 170 -6.57 -18.46 -10.62
C THR A 170 -5.72 -17.20 -10.57
N ILE A 171 -5.03 -16.99 -9.45
CA ILE A 171 -4.02 -15.94 -9.28
C ILE A 171 -2.66 -16.48 -9.70
N PHE A 172 -1.95 -15.73 -10.53
CA PHE A 172 -0.55 -15.97 -10.90
C PHE A 172 0.34 -14.90 -10.25
N GLU A 173 1.24 -15.33 -9.38
CA GLU A 173 2.18 -14.48 -8.63
C GLU A 173 3.62 -14.78 -9.05
N ALA A 174 4.39 -13.73 -9.32
CA ALA A 174 5.77 -13.84 -9.77
C ALA A 174 6.73 -14.24 -8.64
N LEU A 175 6.45 -13.82 -7.40
CA LEU A 175 7.25 -14.11 -6.23
C LEU A 175 6.87 -15.44 -5.56
N HIS A 176 7.74 -15.90 -4.66
CA HIS A 176 7.51 -17.09 -3.84
C HIS A 176 6.52 -16.86 -2.68
N GLU A 177 6.07 -15.62 -2.47
CA GLU A 177 5.06 -15.22 -1.48
C GLU A 177 4.01 -14.29 -2.10
N ALA A 178 2.75 -14.44 -1.66
CA ALA A 178 1.63 -13.65 -2.17
C ALA A 178 1.30 -12.44 -1.28
N GLY A 179 0.82 -11.36 -1.91
CA GLY A 179 0.44 -10.09 -1.25
C GLY A 179 1.09 -8.85 -1.86
N GLY A 180 2.03 -9.01 -2.79
CA GLY A 180 2.72 -7.90 -3.45
C GLY A 180 3.39 -6.94 -2.46
N VAL A 181 3.15 -5.64 -2.61
CA VAL A 181 3.76 -4.60 -1.76
C VAL A 181 3.45 -4.80 -0.26
N LEU A 182 2.37 -5.51 0.08
CA LEU A 182 2.01 -5.83 1.46
C LEU A 182 3.03 -6.76 2.13
N VAL A 183 3.76 -7.55 1.34
CA VAL A 183 4.80 -8.48 1.82
C VAL A 183 6.20 -7.91 1.62
N TYR A 184 6.54 -7.44 0.42
CA TYR A 184 7.93 -7.01 0.14
C TYR A 184 8.19 -5.53 0.46
N GLY A 185 7.16 -4.68 0.45
CA GLY A 185 7.31 -3.23 0.55
C GLY A 185 7.04 -2.69 1.95
N ILE A 186 5.82 -2.89 2.44
CA ILE A 186 5.38 -2.38 3.75
C ILE A 186 6.07 -3.19 4.86
N PRO A 187 6.81 -2.59 5.80
CA PRO A 187 7.50 -3.33 6.85
C PRO A 187 6.56 -3.95 7.90
N GLU A 188 7.07 -4.96 8.62
CA GLU A 188 6.37 -5.67 9.71
C GLU A 188 5.84 -4.72 10.80
N PHE A 189 6.61 -3.67 11.13
CA PHE A 189 6.25 -2.70 12.17
C PHE A 189 5.04 -1.80 11.81
N ARG A 190 4.58 -1.85 10.56
CA ARG A 190 3.35 -1.18 10.09
C ARG A 190 2.28 -2.19 9.66
N LEU A 191 2.69 -3.30 9.05
CA LEU A 191 1.79 -4.34 8.58
C LEU A 191 2.40 -5.72 8.84
N PRO A 192 1.99 -6.39 9.93
CA PRO A 192 2.42 -7.74 10.24
C PRO A 192 2.15 -8.71 9.10
N LYS A 193 3.14 -9.53 8.74
CA LYS A 193 3.06 -10.44 7.58
C LYS A 193 2.12 -11.60 7.84
N ALA A 194 1.96 -11.98 9.11
CA ALA A 194 0.94 -12.96 9.52
C ALA A 194 -0.48 -12.51 9.15
N ILE A 195 -0.76 -11.20 9.19
CA ILE A 195 -2.06 -10.65 8.79
C ILE A 195 -2.24 -10.78 7.28
N VAL A 196 -1.22 -10.39 6.50
CA VAL A 196 -1.27 -10.54 5.03
C VAL A 196 -1.47 -12.00 4.63
N LYS A 197 -0.75 -12.92 5.28
CA LYS A 197 -0.90 -14.36 5.04
C LYS A 197 -2.32 -14.83 5.33
N ARG A 198 -2.90 -14.44 6.47
CA ARG A 198 -4.29 -14.78 6.84
C ARG A 198 -5.30 -14.25 5.81
N GLU A 199 -5.11 -13.03 5.33
CA GLU A 199 -6.00 -12.43 4.33
C GLU A 199 -5.87 -13.14 2.96
N VAL A 200 -4.66 -13.55 2.56
CA VAL A 200 -4.46 -14.39 1.37
C VAL A 200 -5.13 -15.76 1.55
N GLU A 201 -4.98 -16.38 2.72
CA GLU A 201 -5.64 -17.65 3.06
C GLU A 201 -7.16 -17.53 3.03
N TYR A 202 -7.71 -16.40 3.50
CA TYR A 202 -9.14 -16.10 3.39
C TYR A 202 -9.58 -16.04 1.92
N VAL A 203 -8.86 -15.34 1.05
CA VAL A 203 -9.18 -15.30 -0.38
C VAL A 203 -9.11 -16.69 -1.01
N CYS A 204 -8.10 -17.49 -0.68
CA CYS A 204 -7.97 -18.87 -1.15
C CYS A 204 -9.11 -19.76 -0.66
N SER A 205 -9.61 -19.53 0.56
CA SER A 205 -10.75 -20.28 1.13
C SER A 205 -12.07 -20.08 0.37
N LEU A 206 -12.15 -19.04 -0.47
CA LEU A 206 -13.26 -18.82 -1.40
C LEU A 206 -13.18 -19.70 -2.67
N GLY A 207 -12.23 -20.65 -2.74
CA GLY A 207 -12.01 -21.52 -3.90
C GLY A 207 -11.06 -20.93 -4.95
N VAL A 208 -10.37 -19.82 -4.64
CA VAL A 208 -9.37 -19.20 -5.51
C VAL A 208 -8.09 -20.06 -5.51
N LYS A 209 -7.58 -20.39 -6.70
CA LYS A 209 -6.28 -21.06 -6.85
C LYS A 209 -5.17 -20.02 -6.88
N LEU A 210 -4.08 -20.25 -6.14
CA LEU A 210 -2.88 -19.42 -6.16
C LEU A 210 -1.70 -20.21 -6.74
N VAL A 211 -1.10 -19.67 -7.80
CA VAL A 211 0.12 -20.18 -8.44
C VAL A 211 1.23 -19.16 -8.20
N LYS A 212 2.26 -19.55 -7.45
CA LYS A 212 3.43 -18.73 -7.12
C LYS A 212 4.59 -19.05 -8.07
N ASP A 213 5.65 -18.24 -8.01
CA ASP A 213 6.85 -18.38 -8.84
C ASP A 213 6.54 -18.41 -10.35
N PHE A 214 5.48 -17.71 -10.77
CA PHE A 214 4.98 -17.71 -12.13
C PHE A 214 4.98 -16.30 -12.72
N VAL A 215 5.96 -16.02 -13.57
CA VAL A 215 6.18 -14.70 -14.16
C VAL A 215 5.44 -14.59 -15.50
N VAL A 216 4.25 -13.99 -15.51
CA VAL A 216 3.51 -13.70 -16.74
C VAL A 216 4.28 -12.68 -17.60
N GLY A 217 4.35 -12.93 -18.91
CA GLY A 217 5.25 -12.28 -19.86
C GLY A 217 6.61 -12.98 -20.03
N ASN A 218 6.84 -14.08 -19.30
CA ASN A 218 8.01 -14.95 -19.47
C ASN A 218 7.62 -16.44 -19.41
N ALA A 219 7.02 -16.88 -18.30
CA ALA A 219 6.56 -18.27 -18.12
C ALA A 219 5.34 -18.61 -18.98
N ALA A 220 4.45 -17.64 -19.17
CA ALA A 220 3.38 -17.66 -20.17
C ALA A 220 3.04 -16.21 -20.55
N THR A 221 2.59 -16.03 -21.79
CA THR A 221 2.12 -14.75 -22.34
C THR A 221 0.65 -14.51 -21.99
N VAL A 222 0.18 -13.28 -22.20
CA VAL A 222 -1.25 -12.96 -22.03
C VAL A 222 -2.12 -13.71 -23.03
N ASP A 223 -1.61 -13.92 -24.25
CA ASP A 223 -2.32 -14.66 -25.30
C ASP A 223 -2.51 -16.14 -24.93
N GLU A 224 -1.46 -16.81 -24.47
CA GLU A 224 -1.55 -18.21 -24.00
C GLU A 224 -2.53 -18.35 -22.83
N LEU A 225 -2.56 -17.38 -21.90
CA LEU A 225 -3.56 -17.37 -20.82
C LEU A 225 -4.99 -17.18 -21.35
N LEU A 226 -5.20 -16.41 -22.42
CA LEU A 226 -6.53 -16.24 -23.02
C LEU A 226 -7.04 -17.50 -23.74
N GLU A 227 -6.17 -18.45 -24.08
CA GLU A 227 -6.59 -19.76 -24.60
C GLU A 227 -7.25 -20.63 -23.52
N GLU A 228 -6.87 -20.44 -22.25
CA GLU A 228 -7.36 -21.24 -21.11
C GLU A 228 -8.41 -20.54 -20.24
N PHE A 229 -8.46 -19.21 -20.27
CA PHE A 229 -9.30 -18.37 -19.41
C PHE A 229 -10.22 -17.46 -20.23
N ASP A 230 -11.47 -17.29 -19.77
CA ASP A 230 -12.46 -16.43 -20.43
C ASP A 230 -12.16 -14.93 -20.26
N ALA A 231 -11.43 -14.55 -19.20
CA ALA A 231 -11.00 -13.18 -18.95
C ALA A 231 -9.70 -13.13 -18.14
N ILE A 232 -8.97 -12.02 -18.26
CA ILE A 232 -7.74 -11.75 -17.51
C ILE A 232 -7.84 -10.39 -16.82
N PHE A 233 -7.41 -10.32 -15.56
CA PHE A 233 -7.15 -9.07 -14.85
C PHE A 233 -5.65 -8.89 -14.61
N LEU A 234 -5.10 -7.76 -15.06
CA LEU A 234 -3.72 -7.36 -14.81
C LEU A 234 -3.65 -6.48 -13.56
N GLY A 235 -3.07 -7.03 -12.49
CA GLY A 235 -2.84 -6.39 -11.19
C GLY A 235 -1.39 -6.45 -10.74
N SER A 236 -0.44 -6.45 -11.68
CA SER A 236 1.00 -6.67 -11.43
C SER A 236 1.72 -5.49 -10.76
N GLY A 237 1.04 -4.35 -10.61
CA GLY A 237 1.54 -3.16 -9.92
C GLY A 237 2.65 -2.41 -10.65
N ALA A 238 3.31 -1.51 -9.93
CA ALA A 238 4.44 -0.70 -10.40
C ALA A 238 5.73 -1.07 -9.64
N GLY A 239 6.35 -2.20 -9.98
CA GLY A 239 7.49 -2.74 -9.23
C GLY A 239 8.89 -2.32 -9.68
N LEU A 240 9.04 -1.60 -10.80
CA LEU A 240 10.33 -1.23 -11.37
C LEU A 240 10.81 0.11 -10.79
N PRO A 241 11.93 0.18 -10.04
CA PRO A 241 12.36 1.41 -9.39
C PRO A 241 12.82 2.48 -10.38
N TRP A 242 12.59 3.74 -10.03
CA TRP A 242 13.22 4.87 -10.70
C TRP A 242 14.53 5.21 -10.02
N PHE A 243 15.51 5.56 -10.84
CA PHE A 243 16.81 6.07 -10.43
C PHE A 243 16.90 7.56 -10.80
N LEU A 244 17.71 8.31 -10.07
CA LEU A 244 17.89 9.75 -10.21
C LEU A 244 18.65 10.12 -11.49
N GLY A 245 19.51 9.23 -11.99
CA GLY A 245 20.38 9.50 -13.13
C GLY A 245 21.53 10.45 -12.81
N ILE A 246 21.98 10.48 -11.54
CA ILE A 246 23.08 11.35 -11.08
C ILE A 246 24.42 10.61 -11.04
N PRO A 247 25.56 11.31 -11.12
CA PRO A 247 26.87 10.69 -10.95
C PRO A 247 26.98 9.92 -9.64
N GLY A 248 27.60 8.74 -9.69
CA GLY A 248 27.84 7.90 -8.51
C GLY A 248 26.68 7.01 -8.05
N GLU A 249 25.53 7.02 -8.74
CA GLU A 249 24.36 6.20 -8.39
C GLU A 249 24.61 4.68 -8.42
N ASN A 250 25.69 4.23 -9.07
CA ASN A 250 26.10 2.82 -9.13
C ASN A 250 27.14 2.42 -8.06
N LEU A 251 27.46 3.29 -7.11
CA LEU A 251 28.41 2.99 -6.03
C LEU A 251 27.84 1.93 -5.07
N GLY A 252 28.72 1.12 -4.49
CA GLY A 252 28.36 0.18 -3.43
C GLY A 252 27.79 0.92 -2.21
N GLY A 253 26.67 0.43 -1.67
CA GLY A 253 25.94 1.11 -0.60
C GLY A 253 24.78 1.97 -1.10
N VAL A 254 24.62 2.14 -2.41
CA VAL A 254 23.44 2.76 -3.01
C VAL A 254 22.42 1.66 -3.33
N TYR A 255 21.18 1.85 -2.89
CA TYR A 255 20.07 0.92 -3.08
C TYR A 255 18.87 1.62 -3.71
N SER A 256 18.12 0.92 -4.53
CA SER A 256 16.70 1.27 -4.70
C SER A 256 15.94 0.92 -3.43
N ALA A 257 14.90 1.69 -3.10
CA ALA A 257 14.03 1.36 -1.96
C ALA A 257 13.37 -0.02 -2.14
N ASN A 258 13.07 -0.41 -3.40
CA ASN A 258 12.55 -1.74 -3.73
C ASN A 258 13.51 -2.82 -3.25
N GLU A 259 14.79 -2.74 -3.60
CA GLU A 259 15.78 -3.73 -3.17
C GLU A 259 15.95 -3.72 -1.65
N TYR A 260 16.14 -2.54 -1.05
CA TYR A 260 16.40 -2.39 0.38
C TYR A 260 15.25 -2.97 1.23
N LEU A 261 14.01 -2.61 0.89
CA LEU A 261 12.82 -3.11 1.57
C LEU A 261 12.52 -4.57 1.23
N THR A 262 12.76 -5.04 0.01
CA THR A 262 12.58 -6.47 -0.32
C THR A 262 13.54 -7.34 0.48
N ARG A 263 14.83 -6.96 0.56
CA ARG A 263 15.81 -7.64 1.41
C ARG A 263 15.37 -7.65 2.87
N SER A 264 14.94 -6.51 3.40
CA SER A 264 14.49 -6.42 4.79
C SER A 264 13.22 -7.23 5.04
N ASN A 265 12.17 -7.06 4.22
CA ASN A 265 10.83 -7.53 4.53
C ASN A 265 10.56 -8.95 4.00
N LEU A 266 10.77 -9.17 2.70
CA LEU A 266 10.51 -10.47 2.07
C LEU A 266 11.58 -11.49 2.49
N MET A 267 12.85 -11.09 2.39
CA MET A 267 13.98 -11.98 2.68
C MET A 267 14.39 -12.00 4.16
N LYS A 268 13.76 -11.16 5.00
CA LYS A 268 14.01 -11.05 6.44
C LYS A 268 15.49 -10.81 6.80
N ALA A 269 16.21 -10.05 5.98
CA ALA A 269 17.64 -9.81 6.13
C ALA A 269 18.01 -9.12 7.47
N TYR A 270 17.06 -8.51 8.17
CA TYR A 270 17.27 -7.98 9.52
C TYR A 270 17.60 -9.08 10.55
N ARG A 271 17.27 -10.35 10.26
CA ARG A 271 17.56 -11.54 11.08
C ARG A 271 18.82 -12.29 10.65
N PHE A 272 19.58 -11.79 9.68
CA PHE A 272 20.85 -12.41 9.26
C PHE A 272 21.78 -12.63 10.49
N PRO A 273 22.41 -13.81 10.66
CA PRO A 273 22.50 -14.93 9.71
C PRO A 273 21.45 -16.04 9.86
N GLU A 274 20.36 -15.84 10.62
CA GLU A 274 19.26 -16.82 10.69
C GLU A 274 18.57 -17.01 9.33
N TYR A 275 18.51 -15.95 8.54
CA TYR A 275 18.10 -15.95 7.13
C TYR A 275 19.32 -15.62 6.26
N ASP A 276 19.46 -16.30 5.13
CA ASP A 276 20.68 -16.27 4.31
C ASP A 276 20.94 -14.93 3.60
N THR A 277 19.89 -14.12 3.37
CA THR A 277 20.03 -12.87 2.62
C THR A 277 20.69 -11.79 3.48
N PRO A 278 21.85 -11.24 3.09
CA PRO A 278 22.45 -10.12 3.80
C PRO A 278 21.80 -8.78 3.38
N ILE A 279 21.94 -7.78 4.25
CA ILE A 279 21.62 -6.37 3.99
C ILE A 279 22.71 -5.48 4.57
N ALA A 280 23.10 -4.42 3.85
CA ALA A 280 24.11 -3.50 4.35
C ALA A 280 23.62 -2.76 5.61
N ARG A 281 24.51 -2.60 6.59
CA ARG A 281 24.32 -1.79 7.79
C ARG A 281 25.35 -0.67 7.79
N GLY A 282 24.92 0.55 8.08
CA GLY A 282 25.75 1.75 8.08
C GLY A 282 25.46 2.60 9.31
N GLN A 283 26.39 3.49 9.67
CA GLN A 283 26.19 4.41 10.79
C GLN A 283 25.23 5.53 10.39
N ARG A 284 25.34 6.03 9.16
CA ARG A 284 24.47 7.08 8.62
C ARG A 284 23.87 6.66 7.28
N VAL A 285 22.54 6.54 7.28
CA VAL A 285 21.76 6.15 6.10
C VAL A 285 20.94 7.34 5.62
N ILE A 286 21.01 7.65 4.33
CA ILE A 286 20.20 8.70 3.72
C ILE A 286 19.15 8.08 2.79
N THR A 287 17.89 8.41 3.00
CA THR A 287 16.77 8.04 2.13
C THR A 287 16.31 9.23 1.32
N ILE A 288 16.24 9.09 -0.01
CA ILE A 288 15.86 10.16 -0.94
C ILE A 288 14.39 9.97 -1.31
N GLY A 289 13.52 10.88 -0.85
CA GLY A 289 12.09 10.82 -1.12
C GLY A 289 11.25 11.39 0.03
N GLY A 290 9.94 11.48 -0.14
CA GLY A 290 9.02 12.01 0.89
C GLY A 290 7.72 11.21 1.05
N GLY A 291 7.58 10.08 0.34
CA GLY A 291 6.39 9.21 0.41
C GLY A 291 6.53 8.11 1.45
N ASN A 292 5.50 7.26 1.55
CA ASN A 292 5.49 6.13 2.50
C ASN A 292 6.68 5.20 2.33
N VAL A 293 7.12 4.94 1.09
CA VAL A 293 8.31 4.13 0.80
C VAL A 293 9.57 4.74 1.43
N ALA A 294 9.69 6.07 1.43
CA ALA A 294 10.82 6.77 2.05
C ALA A 294 10.74 6.69 3.59
N MET A 295 9.55 6.84 4.18
CA MET A 295 9.38 6.65 5.63
C MET A 295 9.73 5.22 6.05
N ASP A 296 9.20 4.23 5.32
CA ASP A 296 9.43 2.81 5.59
C ASP A 296 10.92 2.46 5.52
N ALA A 297 11.64 2.95 4.50
CA ALA A 297 13.07 2.73 4.36
C ALA A 297 13.89 3.42 5.46
N ALA A 298 13.59 4.68 5.77
CA ALA A 298 14.28 5.43 6.80
C ALA A 298 14.09 4.82 8.21
N ARG A 299 12.87 4.37 8.53
CA ARG A 299 12.55 3.69 9.80
C ARG A 299 13.15 2.29 9.89
N THR A 300 13.27 1.61 8.75
CA THR A 300 13.99 0.32 8.64
C THR A 300 15.48 0.51 8.90
N ALA A 301 16.09 1.60 8.43
CA ALA A 301 17.51 1.87 8.68
C ALA A 301 17.84 1.98 10.18
N LEU A 302 17.00 2.68 10.96
CA LEU A 302 17.16 2.75 12.42
C LEU A 302 17.11 1.36 13.07
N ARG A 303 16.14 0.52 12.64
CA ARG A 303 15.98 -0.87 13.12
C ARG A 303 17.12 -1.80 12.73
N LEU A 304 17.84 -1.49 11.66
CA LEU A 304 19.06 -2.18 11.26
C LEU A 304 20.31 -1.68 12.02
N GLY A 305 20.15 -0.70 12.92
CA GLY A 305 21.21 -0.20 13.80
C GLY A 305 21.92 1.06 13.29
N ALA A 306 21.34 1.81 12.35
CA ALA A 306 21.87 3.12 11.98
C ALA A 306 21.82 4.08 13.17
N LYS A 307 22.90 4.84 13.37
CA LYS A 307 22.95 5.92 14.37
C LYS A 307 22.15 7.13 13.89
N GLU A 308 22.19 7.39 12.59
CA GLU A 308 21.46 8.50 11.96
C GLU A 308 20.73 7.98 10.71
N SER A 309 19.44 8.23 10.67
CA SER A 309 18.61 8.04 9.47
C SER A 309 18.08 9.38 9.02
N ILE A 310 18.38 9.76 7.78
CA ILE A 310 18.13 11.09 7.24
C ILE A 310 17.23 10.95 6.02
N ILE A 311 16.16 11.73 5.97
CA ILE A 311 15.33 11.90 4.79
C ILE A 311 15.77 13.14 4.05
N VAL A 312 16.11 12.99 2.77
CA VAL A 312 16.35 14.10 1.85
C VAL A 312 15.15 14.24 0.93
N TYR A 313 14.45 15.36 1.06
CA TYR A 313 13.26 15.65 0.28
C TYR A 313 13.34 17.03 -0.37
N ARG A 314 13.04 17.08 -1.67
CA ARG A 314 13.17 18.30 -2.47
C ARG A 314 12.15 19.38 -2.14
N ARG A 315 11.03 19.05 -1.48
CA ARG A 315 9.95 20.01 -1.12
C ARG A 315 9.88 20.21 0.40
N SER A 316 8.88 20.95 0.88
CA SER A 316 8.66 21.16 2.30
C SER A 316 7.84 20.03 2.93
N ARG A 317 7.61 20.15 4.24
CA ARG A 317 6.85 19.20 5.06
C ARG A 317 5.41 19.04 4.58
N ASP A 318 4.79 20.12 4.11
CA ASP A 318 3.39 20.15 3.70
C ASP A 318 3.16 19.44 2.35
N GLU A 319 4.19 19.37 1.50
CA GLU A 319 4.12 18.66 0.22
C GLU A 319 4.50 17.17 0.32
N MET A 320 4.80 16.66 1.51
CA MET A 320 5.15 15.25 1.69
C MET A 320 3.92 14.36 1.42
N PRO A 321 4.00 13.39 0.49
CA PRO A 321 2.88 12.50 0.19
C PRO A 321 2.76 11.30 1.15
N ALA A 322 3.65 11.17 2.14
CA ALA A 322 3.54 10.13 3.15
C ALA A 322 2.33 10.36 4.06
N ARG A 323 1.80 9.25 4.59
CA ARG A 323 0.67 9.25 5.52
C ARG A 323 1.09 9.97 6.81
N ALA A 324 0.22 10.84 7.34
CA ALA A 324 0.57 11.76 8.41
C ALA A 324 1.04 11.04 9.69
N GLU A 325 0.41 9.91 10.02
CA GLU A 325 0.78 9.05 11.15
C GLU A 325 2.21 8.50 11.01
N GLU A 326 2.62 8.14 9.79
CA GLU A 326 3.97 7.59 9.55
C GLU A 326 5.06 8.65 9.63
N ILE A 327 4.76 9.89 9.20
CA ILE A 327 5.70 11.00 9.37
C ILE A 327 5.84 11.32 10.86
N HIS A 328 4.73 11.33 11.62
CA HIS A 328 4.76 11.53 13.05
C HIS A 328 5.57 10.45 13.77
N HIS A 329 5.38 9.17 13.42
CA HIS A 329 6.18 8.07 13.98
C HIS A 329 7.66 8.18 13.62
N ALA A 330 7.98 8.60 12.40
CA ALA A 330 9.36 8.84 11.97
C ALA A 330 10.03 9.97 12.78
N GLU A 331 9.32 11.06 13.03
CA GLU A 331 9.78 12.17 13.88
C GLU A 331 10.04 11.70 15.32
N GLN A 332 9.11 10.93 15.91
CA GLN A 332 9.26 10.34 17.26
C GLN A 332 10.45 9.36 17.34
N GLU A 333 10.71 8.60 16.29
CA GLU A 333 11.83 7.64 16.20
C GLU A 333 13.19 8.35 15.97
N GLY A 334 13.21 9.66 15.77
CA GLY A 334 14.44 10.45 15.63
C GLY A 334 14.98 10.56 14.20
N ILE A 335 14.13 10.33 13.18
CA ILE A 335 14.52 10.55 11.78
C ILE A 335 14.76 12.04 11.53
N ILE A 336 15.88 12.35 10.88
CA ILE A 336 16.27 13.72 10.54
C ILE A 336 15.68 14.08 9.18
N PHE A 337 14.97 15.21 9.09
CA PHE A 337 14.35 15.67 7.84
C PHE A 337 15.14 16.82 7.20
N ASN A 338 15.90 16.50 6.16
CA ASN A 338 16.54 17.47 5.27
C ASN A 338 15.59 17.83 4.13
N LEU A 339 14.63 18.70 4.46
CA LEU A 339 13.66 19.26 3.53
C LEU A 339 14.30 20.28 2.59
N LEU A 340 13.59 20.64 1.52
CA LEU A 340 14.05 21.57 0.49
C LEU A 340 15.48 21.25 0.02
N THR A 341 15.78 19.97 -0.18
CA THR A 341 17.13 19.49 -0.50
C THR A 341 17.06 18.50 -1.66
N THR A 342 17.86 18.71 -2.71
CA THR A 342 17.91 17.85 -3.90
C THR A 342 19.32 17.25 -4.04
N PRO A 343 19.47 15.93 -4.19
CA PRO A 343 20.76 15.31 -4.46
C PRO A 343 21.26 15.65 -5.87
N VAL A 344 22.57 15.86 -6.02
CA VAL A 344 23.20 16.20 -7.31
C VAL A 344 24.29 15.20 -7.74
N ALA A 345 25.00 14.59 -6.79
CA ALA A 345 26.01 13.57 -7.03
C ALA A 345 26.23 12.72 -5.78
N LEU A 346 26.66 11.48 -5.97
CA LEU A 346 27.16 10.61 -4.91
C LEU A 346 28.67 10.44 -5.11
N HIS A 347 29.45 10.70 -4.07
CA HIS A 347 30.90 10.50 -4.12
C HIS A 347 31.29 9.29 -3.26
N GLY A 348 32.40 8.66 -3.63
CA GLY A 348 32.80 7.42 -3.01
C GLY A 348 34.30 7.16 -3.03
N ALA A 349 34.71 6.28 -2.12
CA ALA A 349 36.07 5.76 -2.02
C ALA A 349 36.02 4.23 -2.07
N ASN A 350 37.00 3.60 -2.75
CA ASN A 350 37.07 2.15 -2.92
C ASN A 350 35.78 1.52 -3.47
N GLY A 351 35.10 2.23 -4.37
CA GLY A 351 33.84 1.79 -5.00
C GLY A 351 32.61 1.82 -4.09
N ARG A 352 32.69 2.43 -2.90
CA ARG A 352 31.56 2.59 -1.98
C ARG A 352 31.22 4.06 -1.74
N VAL A 353 29.95 4.37 -1.54
CA VAL A 353 29.50 5.72 -1.20
C VAL A 353 30.10 6.16 0.14
N THR A 354 30.53 7.41 0.21
CA THR A 354 31.06 8.05 1.43
C THR A 354 30.37 9.38 1.72
N GLU A 355 29.79 10.01 0.70
CA GLU A 355 29.08 11.28 0.84
C GLU A 355 28.06 11.48 -0.30
N MET A 356 27.01 12.25 0.00
CA MET A 356 26.04 12.72 -0.98
C MET A 356 26.12 14.24 -1.08
N GLU A 357 26.39 14.74 -2.28
CA GLU A 357 26.30 16.15 -2.58
C GLU A 357 24.85 16.52 -2.88
N CYS A 358 24.41 17.61 -2.28
CA CYS A 358 23.06 18.16 -2.40
C CYS A 358 23.11 19.65 -2.72
N LEU A 359 22.00 20.18 -3.21
CA LEU A 359 21.71 21.61 -3.26
C LEU A 359 20.44 21.94 -2.46
N LYS A 360 20.29 23.21 -2.06
CA LYS A 360 19.08 23.73 -1.42
C LYS A 360 18.06 24.18 -2.46
N ASN A 361 16.79 24.05 -2.13
CA ASN A 361 15.68 24.54 -2.93
C ASN A 361 14.90 25.62 -2.18
N GLU A 362 14.19 26.46 -2.93
CA GLU A 362 13.04 27.22 -2.46
C GLU A 362 11.76 26.67 -3.12
N LEU A 363 10.59 27.04 -2.59
CA LEU A 363 9.32 26.65 -3.18
C LEU A 363 8.88 27.68 -4.22
N GLY A 364 8.71 27.24 -5.47
CA GLY A 364 8.08 28.03 -6.52
C GLY A 364 6.56 27.82 -6.58
N GLU A 365 6.01 28.05 -7.77
CA GLU A 365 4.59 27.85 -8.05
C GLU A 365 4.16 26.37 -7.99
N PRO A 366 2.90 26.08 -7.64
CA PRO A 366 2.32 24.75 -7.76
C PRO A 366 2.58 24.07 -9.12
N ASP A 367 2.80 22.76 -9.07
CA ASP A 367 2.83 21.88 -10.25
C ASP A 367 1.42 21.33 -10.55
N ALA A 368 1.30 20.47 -11.58
CA ALA A 368 0.01 19.86 -11.97
C ALA A 368 -0.63 18.99 -10.86
N SER A 369 0.13 18.57 -9.84
CA SER A 369 -0.39 17.87 -8.66
C SER A 369 -0.86 18.82 -7.56
N GLY A 370 -0.80 20.13 -7.79
CA GLY A 370 -1.15 21.17 -6.81
C GLY A 370 -0.07 21.45 -5.76
N ARG A 371 1.04 20.71 -5.79
CA ARG A 371 2.14 20.86 -4.85
C ARG A 371 3.17 21.85 -5.39
N ARG A 372 3.71 22.71 -4.52
CA ARG A 372 4.73 23.70 -4.92
C ARG A 372 5.98 23.02 -5.48
N ARG A 373 6.45 23.50 -6.62
CA ARG A 373 7.64 22.94 -7.27
C ARG A 373 8.91 23.37 -6.53
N PRO A 374 9.92 22.50 -6.39
CA PRO A 374 11.22 22.91 -5.90
C PRO A 374 11.97 23.71 -6.98
N VAL A 375 12.58 24.82 -6.58
CA VAL A 375 13.45 25.66 -7.42
C VAL A 375 14.83 25.68 -6.78
N ALA A 376 15.85 25.25 -7.52
CA ALA A 376 17.21 25.16 -7.01
C ALA A 376 17.77 26.55 -6.68
N ILE A 377 18.32 26.72 -5.48
CA ILE A 377 19.06 27.91 -5.08
C ILE A 377 20.48 27.77 -5.61
N LYS A 378 20.91 28.73 -6.42
CA LYS A 378 22.24 28.74 -7.01
C LYS A 378 23.32 28.81 -5.93
N ASP A 379 24.45 28.13 -6.14
CA ASP A 379 25.64 28.17 -5.29
C ASP A 379 25.36 27.74 -3.83
N SER A 380 24.37 26.85 -3.63
CA SER A 380 23.94 26.34 -2.32
C SER A 380 24.39 24.90 -2.03
N ASN A 381 25.34 24.39 -2.80
CA ASN A 381 25.78 23.00 -2.73
C ASN A 381 26.47 22.69 -1.40
N PHE A 382 26.23 21.48 -0.87
CA PHE A 382 26.87 20.97 0.34
C PHE A 382 26.91 19.44 0.32
N CYS A 383 27.86 18.85 1.03
CA CYS A 383 27.99 17.40 1.15
C CYS A 383 27.46 16.91 2.51
N ILE A 384 26.79 15.76 2.48
CA ILE A 384 26.38 15.01 3.67
C ILE A 384 27.16 13.68 3.65
N PRO A 385 28.09 13.44 4.59
CA PRO A 385 28.74 12.13 4.72
C PRO A 385 27.68 11.03 4.86
N THR A 386 27.87 9.84 4.30
CA THR A 386 26.92 8.72 4.41
C THR A 386 27.56 7.39 4.03
N ASP A 387 27.09 6.30 4.64
CA ASP A 387 27.52 4.94 4.32
C ASP A 387 26.58 4.22 3.35
N ILE A 388 25.31 4.64 3.32
CA ILE A 388 24.23 3.99 2.57
C ILE A 388 23.26 5.06 2.06
N VAL A 389 22.89 4.97 0.79
CA VAL A 389 21.86 5.80 0.16
C VAL A 389 20.73 4.91 -0.33
N VAL A 390 19.49 5.25 0.02
CA VAL A 390 18.28 4.54 -0.41
C VAL A 390 17.43 5.47 -1.30
N VAL A 391 17.29 5.13 -2.57
CA VAL A 391 16.54 5.90 -3.57
C VAL A 391 15.06 5.51 -3.55
N ALA A 392 14.20 6.40 -3.08
CA ALA A 392 12.75 6.20 -2.91
C ALA A 392 11.93 7.25 -3.68
N VAL A 393 12.28 7.46 -4.97
CA VAL A 393 11.73 8.57 -5.79
C VAL A 393 10.58 8.18 -6.70
N GLY A 394 10.12 6.94 -6.65
CA GLY A 394 9.02 6.43 -7.46
C GLY A 394 9.37 5.12 -8.15
N GLN A 395 8.36 4.55 -8.81
CA GLN A 395 8.44 3.28 -9.50
C GLN A 395 7.57 3.33 -10.77
N SER A 396 7.77 2.39 -11.69
CA SER A 396 6.93 2.18 -12.87
C SER A 396 6.53 0.71 -13.01
N PRO A 397 5.49 0.42 -13.82
CA PRO A 397 5.16 -0.95 -14.20
C PRO A 397 6.28 -1.66 -14.94
N SER A 398 6.32 -2.99 -14.79
CA SER A 398 7.27 -3.84 -15.51
C SER A 398 6.91 -3.92 -17.00
N PRO A 399 7.90 -3.83 -17.92
CA PRO A 399 7.64 -3.92 -19.34
C PRO A 399 7.42 -5.35 -19.84
N LEU A 400 7.52 -6.39 -19.00
CA LEU A 400 7.44 -7.80 -19.43
C LEU A 400 6.13 -8.12 -20.14
N ILE A 401 4.98 -7.80 -19.53
CA ILE A 401 3.66 -8.07 -20.11
C ILE A 401 3.44 -7.26 -21.40
N PRO A 402 3.67 -5.93 -21.44
CA PRO A 402 3.54 -5.17 -22.69
C PRO A 402 4.47 -5.66 -23.82
N LYS A 403 5.68 -6.12 -23.51
CA LYS A 403 6.64 -6.61 -24.52
C LYS A 403 6.13 -7.85 -25.25
N THR A 404 5.38 -8.72 -24.58
CA THR A 404 4.82 -9.94 -25.18
C THR A 404 3.35 -9.79 -25.57
N THR A 405 2.77 -8.59 -25.47
CA THR A 405 1.34 -8.34 -25.70
C THR A 405 1.17 -7.05 -26.53
N PRO A 406 1.49 -7.07 -27.85
CA PRO A 406 1.64 -5.86 -28.66
C PRO A 406 0.35 -5.05 -28.87
N ASP A 407 -0.81 -5.66 -28.69
CA ASP A 407 -2.13 -5.01 -28.75
C ASP A 407 -2.56 -4.37 -27.42
N LEU A 408 -1.74 -4.48 -26.36
CA LEU A 408 -1.92 -3.79 -25.09
C LEU A 408 -1.29 -2.38 -25.14
N LYS A 409 -2.14 -1.35 -25.15
CA LYS A 409 -1.73 0.05 -25.16
C LYS A 409 -1.20 0.46 -23.79
N VAL A 410 0.00 1.03 -23.79
CA VAL A 410 0.62 1.64 -22.63
C VAL A 410 0.82 3.14 -22.85
N ALA A 411 0.63 3.93 -21.80
CA ALA A 411 0.91 5.36 -21.84
C ALA A 411 2.37 5.67 -21.46
N LYS A 412 2.72 6.96 -21.45
CA LYS A 412 4.03 7.42 -20.99
C LYS A 412 4.28 6.94 -19.55
N GLY A 413 5.47 6.39 -19.28
CA GLY A 413 5.82 5.81 -17.98
C GLY A 413 5.46 4.33 -17.82
N GLY A 414 4.94 3.69 -18.87
CA GLY A 414 4.74 2.23 -18.91
C GLY A 414 3.43 1.75 -18.29
N VAL A 415 2.52 2.66 -17.91
CA VAL A 415 1.21 2.31 -17.35
C VAL A 415 0.27 1.77 -18.42
N VAL A 416 -0.48 0.73 -18.09
CA VAL A 416 -1.50 0.15 -18.98
C VAL A 416 -2.67 1.12 -19.08
N THR A 417 -3.07 1.44 -20.31
CA THR A 417 -4.22 2.33 -20.54
C THR A 417 -5.52 1.56 -20.32
N VAL A 418 -6.43 2.14 -19.55
CA VAL A 418 -7.73 1.55 -19.21
C VAL A 418 -8.87 2.55 -19.39
N GLU A 419 -10.05 2.06 -19.69
CA GLU A 419 -11.29 2.83 -19.61
C GLU A 419 -11.72 3.00 -18.14
N GLU A 420 -11.83 4.23 -17.63
CA GLU A 420 -12.02 4.50 -16.20
C GLU A 420 -13.29 3.91 -15.58
N GLN A 421 -14.35 3.70 -16.36
CA GLN A 421 -15.62 3.18 -15.86
C GLN A 421 -15.71 1.66 -15.83
N THR A 422 -14.82 0.96 -16.55
CA THR A 422 -14.89 -0.50 -16.75
C THR A 422 -13.58 -1.20 -16.46
N MET A 423 -12.46 -0.47 -16.40
CA MET A 423 -11.10 -0.99 -16.34
C MET A 423 -10.69 -1.85 -17.54
N LYS A 424 -11.44 -1.80 -18.66
CA LYS A 424 -11.11 -2.50 -19.91
C LYS A 424 -9.83 -1.92 -20.51
N THR A 425 -8.95 -2.79 -21.00
CA THR A 425 -7.75 -2.38 -21.74
C THR A 425 -8.04 -2.29 -23.25
N SER A 426 -7.03 -2.03 -24.07
CA SER A 426 -7.16 -2.15 -25.53
C SER A 426 -7.22 -3.59 -26.04
N LYS A 427 -6.88 -4.59 -25.20
CA LYS A 427 -6.93 -6.01 -25.55
C LYS A 427 -8.23 -6.62 -25.05
N LYS A 428 -9.01 -7.20 -25.97
CA LYS A 428 -10.31 -7.80 -25.65
C LYS A 428 -10.16 -8.93 -24.64
N GLY A 429 -11.05 -8.96 -23.64
CA GLY A 429 -11.00 -9.95 -22.54
C GLY A 429 -9.98 -9.62 -21.45
N VAL A 430 -9.23 -8.53 -21.57
CA VAL A 430 -8.17 -8.15 -20.62
C VAL A 430 -8.49 -6.82 -19.95
N PHE A 431 -8.57 -6.86 -18.63
CA PHE A 431 -8.79 -5.73 -17.74
C PHE A 431 -7.51 -5.41 -16.97
N ALA A 432 -7.35 -4.19 -16.46
CA ALA A 432 -6.21 -3.85 -15.62
C ALA A 432 -6.59 -2.85 -14.52
N GLY A 433 -5.93 -2.91 -13.37
CA GLY A 433 -6.21 -2.00 -12.27
C GLY A 433 -5.15 -2.01 -11.19
N GLY A 434 -5.17 -0.98 -10.34
CA GLY A 434 -4.12 -0.70 -9.38
C GLY A 434 -2.91 -0.05 -10.02
N ASP A 435 -1.75 -0.22 -9.38
CA ASP A 435 -0.56 0.55 -9.72
C ASP A 435 -0.03 0.29 -11.14
N VAL A 436 -0.42 -0.81 -11.78
CA VAL A 436 -0.11 -1.09 -13.20
C VAL A 436 -0.80 -0.09 -14.15
N ALA A 437 -1.95 0.47 -13.75
CA ALA A 437 -2.73 1.43 -14.53
C ALA A 437 -2.51 2.88 -14.09
N THR A 438 -2.13 3.11 -12.82
CA THR A 438 -1.94 4.46 -12.26
C THR A 438 -0.47 4.89 -12.16
N GLY A 439 0.48 3.96 -12.18
CA GLY A 439 1.91 4.24 -11.99
C GLY A 439 2.32 4.42 -10.52
N GLY A 440 1.45 4.03 -9.58
CA GLY A 440 1.67 4.11 -8.13
C GLY A 440 0.63 4.97 -7.43
N ALA A 441 -0.13 4.37 -6.52
CA ALA A 441 -1.17 5.05 -5.75
C ALA A 441 -1.16 4.59 -4.27
N THR A 442 -2.33 4.21 -3.75
CA THR A 442 -2.49 3.67 -2.40
C THR A 442 -3.20 2.32 -2.49
N VAL A 443 -2.98 1.45 -1.49
CA VAL A 443 -3.57 0.11 -1.42
C VAL A 443 -5.07 0.13 -1.74
N ILE A 444 -5.80 1.03 -1.11
CA ILE A 444 -7.26 1.14 -1.25
C ILE A 444 -7.72 1.74 -2.58
N LEU A 445 -6.93 2.61 -3.22
CA LEU A 445 -7.24 3.06 -4.58
C LEU A 445 -7.09 1.92 -5.58
N ALA A 446 -6.07 1.07 -5.41
CA ALA A 446 -5.91 -0.14 -6.20
C ALA A 446 -7.09 -1.11 -6.00
N MET A 447 -7.58 -1.24 -4.77
CA MET A 447 -8.79 -2.02 -4.47
C MET A 447 -10.06 -1.39 -5.06
N GLY A 448 -10.17 -0.05 -5.08
CA GLY A 448 -11.28 0.66 -5.72
C GLY A 448 -11.37 0.38 -7.22
N GLN A 449 -10.25 0.45 -7.94
CA GLN A 449 -10.19 0.05 -9.35
C GLN A 449 -10.49 -1.45 -9.52
N ALA A 450 -10.01 -2.31 -8.62
CA ALA A 450 -10.37 -3.72 -8.62
C ALA A 450 -11.89 -3.94 -8.49
N LYS A 451 -12.61 -3.17 -7.66
CA LYS A 451 -14.08 -3.26 -7.57
C LYS A 451 -14.79 -2.91 -8.87
N ILE A 452 -14.27 -1.92 -9.59
CA ILE A 452 -14.80 -1.55 -10.91
C ILE A 452 -14.54 -2.70 -11.90
N ALA A 453 -13.31 -3.21 -11.94
CA ALA A 453 -12.91 -4.32 -12.79
C ALA A 453 -13.72 -5.59 -12.51
N SER A 454 -13.93 -5.98 -11.25
CA SER A 454 -14.71 -7.18 -10.89
C SER A 454 -16.12 -7.14 -11.46
N LYS A 455 -16.80 -5.98 -11.37
CA LYS A 455 -18.14 -5.79 -11.94
C LYS A 455 -18.13 -5.89 -13.45
N ALA A 456 -17.17 -5.23 -14.10
CA ALA A 456 -17.07 -5.22 -15.55
C ALA A 456 -16.68 -6.60 -16.13
N ILE A 457 -15.82 -7.35 -15.44
CA ILE A 457 -15.48 -8.74 -15.79
C ILE A 457 -16.72 -9.63 -15.68
N ASP A 458 -17.46 -9.56 -14.58
CA ASP A 458 -18.69 -10.33 -14.40
C ASP A 458 -19.74 -10.04 -15.50
N GLU A 459 -19.95 -8.76 -15.81
CA GLU A 459 -20.85 -8.34 -16.89
C GLU A 459 -20.37 -8.84 -18.26
N TYR A 460 -19.08 -8.71 -18.56
CA TYR A 460 -18.47 -9.21 -19.79
C TYR A 460 -18.67 -10.73 -19.93
N LEU A 461 -18.43 -11.50 -18.87
CA LEU A 461 -18.57 -12.95 -18.88
C LEU A 461 -20.02 -13.43 -19.02
N LYS A 462 -20.99 -12.63 -18.54
CA LYS A 462 -22.43 -12.91 -18.66
C LYS A 462 -23.00 -12.55 -20.04
N THR A 463 -22.54 -11.44 -20.62
CA THR A 463 -23.17 -10.85 -21.82
C THR A 463 -22.34 -11.02 -23.10
N GLY A 464 -21.04 -11.22 -22.97
CA GLY A 464 -20.07 -11.17 -24.07
C GLY A 464 -19.77 -9.75 -24.57
N ALA A 465 -20.34 -8.71 -23.95
CA ALA A 465 -20.20 -7.32 -24.40
C ALA A 465 -18.85 -6.72 -23.99
N TRP A 466 -17.99 -6.45 -24.98
CA TRP A 466 -16.72 -5.76 -24.82
C TRP A 466 -16.86 -4.26 -25.00
#